data_AF-K8FHW7-F1
#
_entry.id   AF-K8FHW7-F1
#
_cell.length_a   1.000
_cell.length_b   1.000
_cell.length_c   1.000
_cell.angle_alpha   90.00
_cell.angle_beta   90.00
_cell.angle_gamma   90.00
#
_symmetry.space_group_name_H-M   'P 1'
#
loop_
_entity.id
_entity.type
_entity.pdbx_description
1 polymer ?
#
loop_
_entity_poly.entity_id
_entity_poly.type
_entity_poly.pdbx_seq_one_letter_code
_entity_poly.pdbx_strand_id
1 'polypeptide(L)'
;MEIGFENSALETRQRRTERTQYKMQIPENYGYVVLAIAAMGIPNVVAVVRVIKARSKYGVKYPNLYAPEGHKNKKEFDCVQRAHQNTLESAPSVAAQTMMVGLMHPVTAAALCGIWSVGRVAYVVGYGTGNPANRRHGGMLAHLGDIPLSVMTFVVGYKMVQ
;
A
#
# COMPACT_ATOMS: atom_id res chain seq x y z
N MET A 1 -40.53 24.35 40.46
CA MET A 1 -41.00 23.18 39.68
C MET A 1 -40.25 23.04 38.35
N GLU A 2 -39.81 24.15 37.73
CA GLU A 2 -39.01 24.14 36.48
C GLU A 2 -37.63 23.48 36.60
N ILE A 3 -36.95 23.65 37.75
CA ILE A 3 -35.59 23.11 38.00
C ILE A 3 -35.54 21.58 37.87
N GLY A 4 -36.61 20.87 38.26
CA GLY A 4 -36.67 19.41 38.13
C GLY A 4 -36.89 18.92 36.70
N PHE A 5 -37.58 19.72 35.88
CA PHE A 5 -37.86 19.40 34.47
C PHE A 5 -36.62 19.63 33.60
N GLU A 6 -35.85 20.69 33.90
CA GLU A 6 -34.59 20.99 33.23
C GLU A 6 -33.52 19.92 33.52
N ASN A 7 -33.41 19.47 34.78
CA ASN A 7 -32.53 18.37 35.16
C ASN A 7 -32.91 17.04 34.48
N SER A 8 -34.21 16.73 34.38
CA SER A 8 -34.70 15.55 33.65
C SER A 8 -34.39 15.62 32.15
N ALA A 9 -34.54 16.79 31.52
CA ALA A 9 -34.23 17.00 30.12
C ALA A 9 -32.71 16.91 29.84
N LEU A 10 -31.87 17.38 30.78
CA LEU A 10 -30.42 17.27 30.72
C LEU A 10 -29.93 15.83 30.88
N GLU A 11 -30.48 15.09 31.84
CA GLU A 11 -30.18 13.66 32.00
C GLU A 11 -30.65 12.83 30.80
N THR A 12 -31.79 13.18 30.21
CA THR A 12 -32.32 12.49 29.01
C THR A 12 -31.49 12.85 27.77
N ARG A 13 -30.96 14.08 27.68
CA ARG A 13 -29.95 14.47 26.67
C ARG A 13 -28.66 13.70 26.90
N GLN A 14 -28.12 13.65 28.12
CA GLN A 14 -26.92 12.89 28.47
C GLN A 14 -27.07 11.40 28.10
N ARG A 15 -28.14 10.73 28.55
CA ARG A 15 -28.49 9.34 28.17
C ARG A 15 -28.66 9.13 26.66
N ARG A 16 -29.08 10.16 25.90
CA ARG A 16 -29.24 10.09 24.43
C ARG A 16 -27.92 10.34 23.67
N THR A 17 -26.94 11.00 24.31
CA THR A 17 -25.54 11.14 23.85
C THR A 17 -24.70 9.91 24.21
N GLU A 18 -25.07 9.22 25.29
CA GLU A 18 -24.62 7.87 25.66
C GLU A 18 -25.26 6.76 24.80
N ARG A 19 -25.96 7.11 23.70
CA ARG A 19 -26.19 6.16 22.60
C ARG A 19 -24.84 5.57 22.24
N THR A 20 -24.65 4.31 22.62
CA THR A 20 -23.43 3.51 22.58
C THR A 20 -22.41 4.12 21.63
N GLN A 21 -21.55 4.98 22.17
CA GLN A 21 -20.35 5.43 21.48
C GLN A 21 -19.51 4.17 21.31
N TYR A 22 -19.66 3.49 20.18
CA TYR A 22 -18.71 2.48 19.73
C TYR A 22 -17.39 3.21 19.49
N LYS A 23 -16.63 3.44 20.56
CA LYS A 23 -15.25 3.91 20.48
C LYS A 23 -14.48 2.80 19.80
N MET A 24 -14.28 2.93 18.49
CA MET A 24 -13.30 2.16 17.76
C MET A 24 -11.93 2.49 18.37
N GLN A 25 -11.50 1.66 19.30
CA GLN A 25 -10.19 1.78 19.92
C GLN A 25 -9.17 1.30 18.89
N ILE A 26 -8.28 2.20 18.49
CA ILE A 26 -7.18 1.86 17.59
C ILE A 26 -6.30 0.85 18.35
N PRO A 27 -5.90 -0.27 17.71
CA PRO A 27 -5.05 -1.26 18.35
C PRO A 27 -3.75 -0.64 18.89
N GLU A 28 -3.27 -1.18 20.00
CA GLU A 28 -1.92 -0.88 20.46
C GLU A 28 -0.93 -1.18 19.32
N ASN A 29 0.07 -0.31 19.11
CA ASN A 29 1.07 -0.44 18.04
C ASN A 29 0.56 -0.21 16.60
N TYR A 30 -0.68 0.24 16.38
CA TYR A 30 -1.16 0.59 15.03
C TYR A 30 -0.35 1.71 14.34
N GLY A 31 0.41 2.50 15.11
CA GLY A 31 1.37 3.47 14.56
C GLY A 31 2.37 2.84 13.58
N TYR A 32 2.76 1.57 13.76
CA TYR A 32 3.63 0.90 12.79
C TYR A 32 2.96 0.68 11.43
N VAL A 33 1.64 0.44 11.42
CA VAL A 33 0.85 0.30 10.17
C VAL A 33 0.87 1.62 9.41
N VAL A 34 0.65 2.73 10.12
CA VAL A 34 0.69 4.08 9.53
C VAL A 34 2.06 4.38 8.93
N LEU A 35 3.14 4.09 9.68
CA LEU A 35 4.51 4.28 9.20
C LEU A 35 4.83 3.38 8.00
N ALA A 36 4.36 2.13 8.01
CA ALA A 36 4.56 1.19 6.90
C ALA A 36 3.85 1.67 5.63
N ILE A 37 2.60 2.15 5.74
CA ILE A 37 1.86 2.72 4.60
C ILE A 37 2.53 3.99 4.08
N ALA A 38 3.03 4.86 4.97
CA ALA A 38 3.80 6.03 4.55
C ALA A 38 5.09 5.62 3.80
N ALA A 39 5.83 4.64 4.33
CA ALA A 39 7.05 4.12 3.72
C ALA A 39 6.79 3.37 2.40
N MET A 40 5.61 2.79 2.20
CA MET A 40 5.18 2.12 0.96
C MET A 40 5.19 3.07 -0.25
N GLY A 41 5.24 4.38 -0.07
CA GLY A 41 5.45 5.35 -1.14
C GLY A 41 6.85 5.30 -1.78
N ILE A 42 7.86 4.79 -1.06
CA ILE A 42 9.26 4.79 -1.49
C ILE A 42 9.47 4.05 -2.83
N PRO A 43 8.98 2.80 -3.04
CA PRO A 43 9.06 2.12 -4.33
C PRO A 43 8.51 2.95 -5.49
N ASN A 44 7.39 3.67 -5.28
CA ASN A 44 6.79 4.50 -6.32
C ASN A 44 7.69 5.70 -6.66
N VAL A 45 8.23 6.40 -5.65
CA VAL A 45 9.18 7.50 -5.86
C VAL A 45 10.40 7.02 -6.65
N VAL A 46 10.96 5.88 -6.25
CA VAL A 46 12.10 5.25 -6.93
C VAL A 46 11.77 4.91 -8.40
N ALA A 47 10.57 4.40 -8.68
CA ALA A 47 10.13 4.09 -10.02
C ALA A 47 9.93 5.34 -10.88
N VAL A 48 9.27 6.38 -10.33
CA VAL A 48 9.06 7.67 -11.01
C VAL A 48 10.39 8.31 -11.41
N VAL A 49 11.35 8.38 -10.49
CA VAL A 49 12.68 8.93 -10.77
C VAL A 49 13.38 8.16 -11.90
N ARG A 50 13.25 6.82 -11.91
CA ARG A 50 13.81 5.99 -12.99
C ARG A 50 13.12 6.24 -14.33
N VAL A 51 11.79 6.36 -14.36
CA VAL A 51 11.05 6.68 -15.59
C VAL A 51 11.47 8.05 -16.13
N ILE A 52 11.57 9.08 -15.29
CA ILE A 52 12.01 10.41 -15.70
C ILE A 52 13.43 10.36 -16.30
N LYS A 53 14.36 9.69 -15.61
CA LYS A 53 15.74 9.51 -16.11
C LYS A 53 15.77 8.73 -17.42
N ALA A 54 14.97 7.68 -17.55
CA ALA A 54 14.89 6.87 -18.77
C ALA A 54 14.27 7.65 -19.94
N ARG A 55 13.25 8.48 -19.70
CA ARG A 55 12.66 9.37 -20.72
C ARG A 55 13.71 10.33 -21.28
N SER A 56 14.46 10.98 -20.40
CA SER A 56 15.55 11.87 -20.79
C SER A 56 16.66 11.12 -21.53
N LYS A 57 17.10 9.97 -21.01
CA LYS A 57 18.18 9.16 -21.60
C LYS A 57 17.83 8.59 -22.98
N TYR A 58 16.61 8.12 -23.17
CA TYR A 58 16.20 7.43 -24.40
C TYR A 58 15.41 8.31 -25.37
N GLY A 59 15.11 9.57 -25.01
CA GLY A 59 14.43 10.50 -25.89
C GLY A 59 12.93 10.23 -26.09
N VAL A 60 12.29 9.50 -25.18
CA VAL A 60 10.85 9.18 -25.29
C VAL A 60 10.01 10.37 -24.80
N LYS A 61 9.47 11.14 -25.75
CA LYS A 61 8.63 12.32 -25.49
C LYS A 61 7.24 11.93 -24.97
N TYR A 62 6.68 12.80 -24.13
CA TYR A 62 5.25 12.77 -23.81
C TYR A 62 4.41 13.01 -25.08
N PRO A 63 3.18 12.46 -25.20
CA PRO A 63 2.42 11.71 -24.19
C PRO A 63 2.69 10.19 -24.17
N ASN A 64 3.69 9.70 -24.89
CA ASN A 64 3.92 8.27 -25.04
C ASN A 64 4.20 7.60 -23.69
N LEU A 65 3.37 6.63 -23.33
CA LEU A 65 3.56 5.83 -22.12
C LEU A 65 4.76 4.89 -22.29
N TYR A 66 4.79 4.20 -23.42
CA TYR A 66 5.85 3.29 -23.87
C TYR A 66 6.62 3.90 -25.04
N ALA A 67 7.80 3.37 -25.35
CA ALA A 67 8.55 3.83 -26.50
C ALA A 67 7.81 3.44 -27.81
N PRO A 68 7.78 4.32 -28.83
CA PRO A 68 7.17 4.03 -30.13
C PRO A 68 7.72 2.76 -30.76
N GLU A 69 6.95 2.14 -31.65
CA GLU A 69 7.44 1.03 -32.46
C GLU A 69 8.64 1.45 -33.31
N GLY A 70 9.62 0.55 -33.45
CA GLY A 70 10.89 0.83 -34.13
C GLY A 70 11.90 1.65 -33.33
N HIS A 71 11.57 2.10 -32.11
CA HIS A 71 12.51 2.86 -31.29
C HIS A 71 13.71 1.99 -30.84
N LYS A 72 14.94 2.47 -31.08
CA LYS A 72 16.19 1.74 -30.80
C LYS A 72 16.27 1.16 -29.38
N ASN A 73 15.81 1.93 -28.40
CA ASN A 73 15.85 1.55 -26.97
C ASN A 73 14.46 1.20 -26.42
N LYS A 74 13.57 0.64 -27.27
CA LYS A 74 12.19 0.34 -26.88
C LYS A 74 12.13 -0.59 -25.69
N LYS A 75 12.90 -1.68 -25.73
CA LYS A 75 12.92 -2.70 -24.68
C LYS A 75 13.34 -2.13 -23.33
N GLU A 76 14.40 -1.34 -23.29
CA GLU A 76 14.98 -0.77 -22.08
C GLU A 76 14.01 0.22 -21.43
N PHE A 77 13.44 1.12 -22.24
CA PHE A 77 12.45 2.07 -21.75
C PHE A 77 11.17 1.38 -21.27
N ASP A 78 10.64 0.44 -22.05
CA ASP A 78 9.41 -0.28 -21.73
C ASP A 78 9.57 -1.13 -20.47
N CYS A 79 10.76 -1.70 -20.21
CA CYS A 79 11.04 -2.39 -18.95
C CYS A 79 10.98 -1.46 -17.75
N VAL A 80 11.57 -0.26 -17.82
CA VAL A 80 11.49 0.75 -16.75
C VAL A 80 10.03 1.14 -16.50
N GLN A 81 9.27 1.40 -17.58
CA GLN A 81 7.88 1.78 -17.47
C GLN A 81 7.01 0.65 -16.91
N ARG A 82 7.20 -0.60 -17.37
CA ARG A 82 6.45 -1.75 -16.87
C ARG A 82 6.72 -2.00 -15.39
N ALA A 83 7.96 -1.79 -14.93
CA ALA A 83 8.30 -1.91 -13.52
C ALA A 83 7.52 -0.92 -12.64
N HIS A 84 7.38 0.32 -13.10
CA HIS A 84 6.57 1.33 -12.42
C HIS A 84 5.08 0.94 -12.40
N GLN A 85 4.51 0.62 -13.57
CA GLN A 85 3.10 0.23 -13.69
C GLN A 85 2.75 -0.99 -12.84
N ASN A 86 3.59 -2.02 -12.84
CA ASN A 86 3.33 -3.22 -12.03
C ASN A 86 3.36 -2.95 -10.51
N THR A 87 4.16 -1.97 -10.09
CA THR A 87 4.15 -1.53 -8.69
C THR A 87 2.85 -0.80 -8.37
N LEU A 88 2.36 0.06 -9.27
CA LEU A 88 1.07 0.74 -9.11
C LEU A 88 -0.14 -0.21 -9.15
N GLU A 89 -0.08 -1.29 -9.93
CA GLU A 89 -1.14 -2.31 -9.99
C GLU A 89 -1.32 -3.06 -8.66
N SER A 90 -0.24 -3.21 -7.89
CA SER A 90 -0.24 -4.03 -6.67
C SER A 90 -0.31 -3.20 -5.38
N ALA A 91 0.17 -1.96 -5.40
CA ALA A 91 0.20 -1.09 -4.22
C ALA A 91 -1.17 -0.88 -3.55
N PRO A 92 -2.30 -0.63 -4.26
CA PRO A 92 -3.59 -0.42 -3.63
C PRO A 92 -4.07 -1.65 -2.85
N SER A 93 -3.91 -2.84 -3.43
CA SER A 93 -4.31 -4.10 -2.79
C SER A 93 -3.48 -4.34 -1.52
N VAL A 94 -2.15 -4.18 -1.60
CA VAL A 94 -1.26 -4.36 -0.44
C VAL A 94 -1.55 -3.34 0.65
N ALA A 95 -1.84 -2.08 0.28
CA ALA A 95 -2.23 -1.05 1.23
C ALA A 95 -3.52 -1.43 1.98
N ALA A 96 -4.56 -1.83 1.25
CA ALA A 96 -5.82 -2.25 1.82
C ALA A 96 -5.65 -3.44 2.77
N GLN A 97 -4.92 -4.47 2.34
CA GLN A 97 -4.64 -5.66 3.14
C GLN A 97 -3.84 -5.32 4.41
N THR A 98 -2.83 -4.45 4.30
CA THR A 98 -2.03 -4.00 5.44
C THR A 98 -2.87 -3.26 6.48
N MET A 99 -3.77 -2.38 6.03
CA MET A 99 -4.69 -1.68 6.93
C MET A 99 -5.69 -2.64 7.58
N MET A 100 -6.30 -3.57 6.82
CA MET A 100 -7.26 -4.54 7.35
C MET A 100 -6.62 -5.51 8.34
N VAL A 101 -5.51 -6.16 7.97
CA VAL A 101 -4.78 -7.09 8.85
C VAL A 101 -4.20 -6.34 10.04
N GLY A 102 -3.78 -5.09 9.86
CA GLY A 102 -3.25 -4.23 10.90
C GLY A 102 -4.23 -3.97 12.04
N LEU A 103 -5.55 -4.08 11.81
CA LEU A 103 -6.56 -3.92 12.87
C LEU A 103 -6.48 -5.03 13.93
N MET A 104 -5.98 -6.21 13.56
CA MET A 104 -5.86 -7.37 14.47
C MET A 104 -4.40 -7.71 14.77
N HIS A 105 -3.50 -7.48 13.81
CA HIS A 105 -2.09 -7.83 13.87
C HIS A 105 -1.19 -6.68 13.38
N PRO A 106 -1.11 -5.54 14.12
CA PRO A 106 -0.46 -4.31 13.66
C PRO A 106 1.01 -4.49 13.24
N VAL A 107 1.81 -5.12 14.11
CA VAL A 107 3.26 -5.29 13.90
C VAL A 107 3.52 -6.23 12.72
N THR A 108 2.77 -7.33 12.63
CA THR A 108 2.89 -8.30 11.53
C THR A 108 2.52 -7.68 10.19
N ALA A 109 1.41 -6.94 10.12
CA ALA A 109 0.98 -6.25 8.91
C ALA A 109 2.05 -5.23 8.46
N ALA A 110 2.56 -4.43 9.39
CA ALA A 110 3.61 -3.45 9.12
C ALA A 110 4.89 -4.11 8.59
N ALA A 111 5.34 -5.21 9.21
CA ALA A 111 6.53 -5.95 8.79
C ALA A 111 6.38 -6.52 7.37
N LEU A 112 5.23 -7.13 7.05
CA LEU A 112 4.96 -7.69 5.72
C LEU A 112 4.89 -6.60 4.64
N CYS A 113 4.27 -5.45 4.95
CA CYS A 113 4.27 -4.27 4.07
C CYS A 113 5.70 -3.73 3.85
N GLY A 114 6.54 -3.75 4.89
CA GLY A 114 7.95 -3.41 4.80
C GLY A 114 8.72 -4.35 3.87
N ILE A 115 8.56 -5.67 4.03
CA ILE A 115 9.15 -6.69 3.17
C ILE A 115 8.72 -6.47 1.71
N TRP A 116 7.43 -6.26 1.47
CA TRP A 116 6.92 -5.95 0.14
C TRP A 116 7.58 -4.69 -0.45
N SER A 117 7.69 -3.63 0.34
CA SER A 117 8.28 -2.36 -0.10
C SER A 117 9.76 -2.52 -0.50
N VAL A 118 10.56 -3.22 0.32
CA VAL A 118 11.97 -3.51 0.00
C VAL A 118 12.07 -4.36 -1.27
N GLY A 119 11.26 -5.42 -1.37
CA GLY A 119 11.16 -6.25 -2.58
C GLY A 119 10.82 -5.44 -3.83
N ARG A 120 9.88 -4.49 -3.72
CA ARG A 120 9.48 -3.62 -4.84
C ARG A 120 10.56 -2.65 -5.26
N VAL A 121 11.34 -2.10 -4.32
CA VAL A 121 12.53 -1.31 -4.68
C VAL A 121 13.50 -2.17 -5.50
N ALA A 122 13.84 -3.37 -5.03
CA ALA A 122 14.73 -4.28 -5.76
C ALA A 122 14.14 -4.71 -7.12
N TYR A 123 12.83 -4.93 -7.20
CA TYR A 123 12.11 -5.27 -8.43
C TYR A 123 12.23 -4.14 -9.46
N VAL A 124 11.97 -2.91 -9.05
CA VAL A 124 12.06 -1.72 -9.92
C VAL A 124 13.50 -1.48 -10.38
N VAL A 125 14.48 -1.64 -9.49
CA VAL A 125 15.91 -1.55 -9.83
C VAL A 125 16.29 -2.60 -10.87
N GLY A 126 15.97 -3.87 -10.59
CA GLY A 126 16.36 -5.00 -11.42
C GLY A 126 15.68 -4.97 -12.78
N TYR A 127 14.35 -4.80 -12.82
CA TYR A 127 13.62 -4.76 -14.07
C TYR A 127 14.01 -3.55 -14.93
N GLY A 128 14.33 -2.41 -14.31
CA GLY A 128 14.79 -1.20 -14.99
C GLY A 128 16.15 -1.32 -15.70
N THR A 129 16.85 -2.45 -15.60
CA THR A 129 18.10 -2.72 -16.34
C THR A 129 17.89 -3.00 -17.82
N GLY A 130 16.64 -3.18 -18.27
CA GLY A 130 16.30 -3.56 -19.65
C GLY A 130 16.30 -5.08 -19.90
N ASN A 131 16.69 -5.88 -18.91
CA ASN A 131 16.50 -7.34 -18.92
C ASN A 131 15.32 -7.74 -18.02
N PRO A 132 14.20 -8.22 -18.58
CA PRO A 132 13.04 -8.67 -17.81
C PRO A 132 13.33 -9.77 -16.79
N ALA A 133 14.37 -10.58 -16.97
CA ALA A 133 14.72 -11.65 -16.03
C ALA A 133 15.19 -11.09 -14.67
N ASN A 134 15.80 -9.90 -14.66
CA ASN A 134 16.36 -9.29 -13.45
C ASN A 134 15.30 -8.87 -12.43
N ARG A 135 14.02 -8.87 -12.82
CA ARG A 135 12.88 -8.61 -11.92
C ARG A 135 12.65 -9.72 -10.90
N ARG A 136 13.11 -10.95 -11.17
CA ARG A 136 12.76 -12.15 -10.38
C ARG A 136 13.14 -12.03 -8.91
N HIS A 137 14.36 -11.62 -8.60
CA HIS A 137 14.84 -11.54 -7.21
C HIS A 137 14.00 -10.59 -6.35
N GLY A 138 13.76 -9.37 -6.84
CA GLY A 138 12.91 -8.40 -6.13
C GLY A 138 11.44 -8.84 -6.06
N GLY A 139 10.95 -9.49 -7.11
CA GLY A 139 9.57 -10.01 -7.15
C GLY A 139 9.35 -11.12 -6.14
N MET A 140 10.28 -12.07 -6.03
CA MET A 140 10.24 -13.13 -5.02
C MET A 140 10.23 -12.56 -3.61
N LEU A 141 11.08 -11.56 -3.33
CA LEU A 141 11.09 -10.89 -2.03
C LEU A 141 9.77 -10.15 -1.77
N ALA A 142 9.22 -9.45 -2.76
CA ALA A 142 7.93 -8.77 -2.61
C ALA A 142 6.80 -9.76 -2.31
N HIS A 143 6.86 -10.96 -2.89
CA HIS A 143 5.89 -12.03 -2.65
C HIS A 143 5.93 -12.63 -1.25
N LEU A 144 7.05 -12.51 -0.53
CA LEU A 144 7.11 -12.84 0.89
C LEU A 144 6.34 -11.84 1.76
N GLY A 145 5.95 -10.68 1.21
CA GLY A 145 5.08 -9.71 1.88
C GLY A 145 3.62 -9.82 1.45
N ASP A 146 3.34 -9.75 0.15
CA ASP A 146 1.95 -9.64 -0.35
C ASP A 146 1.13 -10.95 -0.25
N ILE A 147 1.73 -12.11 -0.46
CA ILE A 147 1.02 -13.40 -0.34
C ILE A 147 0.61 -13.64 1.11
N PRO A 148 1.49 -13.54 2.13
CA PRO A 148 1.07 -13.68 3.52
C PRO A 148 0.03 -12.64 3.94
N LEU A 149 0.15 -11.38 3.50
CA LEU A 149 -0.88 -10.36 3.76
C LEU A 149 -2.24 -10.77 3.18
N SER A 150 -2.25 -11.32 1.96
CA SER A 150 -3.46 -11.83 1.32
C SER A 150 -4.09 -12.95 2.13
N VAL A 151 -3.30 -13.95 2.53
CA VAL A 151 -3.77 -15.08 3.37
C VAL A 151 -4.31 -14.58 4.71
N MET A 152 -3.58 -13.70 5.39
CA MET A 152 -3.99 -13.12 6.66
C MET A 152 -5.29 -12.33 6.54
N THR A 153 -5.52 -11.64 5.43
CA THR A 153 -6.77 -10.93 5.17
C THR A 153 -7.95 -11.90 5.14
N PHE A 154 -7.83 -13.04 4.44
CA PHE A 154 -8.87 -14.07 4.43
C PHE A 154 -9.09 -14.69 5.83
N VAL A 155 -8.01 -14.96 6.57
CA VAL A 155 -8.10 -15.53 7.93
C VAL A 155 -8.79 -14.57 8.90
N VAL A 156 -8.41 -13.28 8.87
CA VAL A 156 -9.05 -12.25 9.70
C VAL A 156 -10.53 -12.11 9.32
N GLY A 157 -10.84 -12.05 8.03
CA GLY A 157 -12.22 -11.98 7.55
C GLY A 157 -13.06 -13.19 7.99
N TYR A 158 -12.51 -14.40 7.89
CA TYR A 158 -13.19 -15.61 8.35
C TYR A 158 -13.49 -15.56 9.85
N LYS A 159 -12.52 -15.15 10.67
CA LYS A 159 -12.68 -15.01 12.13
C LYS A 159 -13.68 -13.92 12.55
N MET A 160 -13.99 -12.97 11.67
CA MET A 160 -14.99 -11.91 11.94
C MET A 160 -16.42 -12.37 11.64
N VAL A 161 -16.60 -13.41 10.82
CA VAL A 161 -17.91 -13.94 10.43
C VAL A 161 -18.34 -15.11 11.32
N GLN A 162 -17.39 -15.83 11.91
CA GLN A 162 -17.64 -16.89 12.91
C GLN A 162 -17.78 -16.30 14.30
#